data_AF-A0A7X0U6G4-F1
#
_entry.id   AF-A0A7X0U6G4-F1
#
_cell.length_a   1.000
_cell.length_b   1.000
_cell.length_c   1.000
_cell.angle_alpha   90.00
_cell.angle_beta   90.00
_cell.angle_gamma   90.00
#
_symmetry.space_group_name_H-M   'P 1'
#
loop_
_entity.id
_entity.type
_entity.pdbx_description
1 polymer ?
#
loop_
_entity_poly.entity_id
_entity_poly.type
_entity_poly.pdbx_seq_one_letter_code
_entity_poly.pdbx_strand_id
1 'polypeptide(L)'
;MVKRLLAALCLLVAVSGCDAAWMPETVIKVDPGALAEVRSAGHVVTQTFTDPIYERTVQVVEILVVDMRAADFPEALDLARDQLKRLGWNEVSSGDVVVQMESSRWKGTTTRLGPVEDLESFGAQLEPTAAKALQADPKKWATYVLVSLSSVNE
;
A
#
# COMPACT_ATOMS: atom_id res chain seq x y z
N MET A 1 -13.66 17.23 60.77
CA MET A 1 -14.32 17.53 59.48
C MET A 1 -13.43 17.37 58.24
N VAL A 2 -12.18 16.89 58.34
CA VAL A 2 -11.24 16.83 57.19
C VAL A 2 -11.33 15.51 56.38
N LYS A 3 -11.81 14.42 57.00
CA LYS A 3 -11.88 13.08 56.36
C LYS A 3 -12.95 12.92 55.28
N ARG A 4 -13.97 13.80 55.23
CA ARG A 4 -15.03 13.73 54.20
C ARG A 4 -14.67 14.40 52.87
N LEU A 5 -13.65 15.26 52.87
CA LEU A 5 -13.17 15.96 51.66
C LEU A 5 -12.24 15.09 50.79
N LEU A 6 -11.47 14.18 51.38
CA LEU A 6 -10.59 13.28 50.61
C LEU A 6 -11.35 12.19 49.82
N ALA A 7 -12.48 11.71 50.35
CA ALA A 7 -13.24 10.64 49.68
C ALA A 7 -13.94 11.11 48.40
N ALA A 8 -14.32 12.39 48.33
CA ALA A 8 -14.96 12.97 47.15
C ALA A 8 -13.97 13.24 46.00
N LEU A 9 -12.69 13.47 46.31
CA LEU A 9 -11.67 13.80 45.30
C LEU A 9 -11.20 12.57 44.51
N CYS A 10 -11.14 11.39 45.15
CA CYS A 10 -10.78 10.14 44.44
C CYS A 10 -11.85 9.68 43.45
N LEU A 11 -13.12 10.05 43.64
CA LEU A 11 -14.21 9.66 42.72
C LEU A 11 -14.19 10.46 41.41
N LEU A 12 -13.63 11.67 41.41
CA LEU A 12 -13.54 12.53 40.21
C LEU A 12 -12.44 12.09 39.23
N VAL A 13 -11.38 11.44 39.70
CA VAL A 13 -10.28 10.97 38.82
C VAL A 13 -10.66 9.71 38.04
N ALA A 14 -11.56 8.88 38.58
CA ALA A 14 -12.01 7.64 37.93
C ALA A 14 -12.92 7.85 36.71
N VAL A 15 -13.46 9.06 36.50
CA VAL A 15 -14.35 9.38 35.37
C VAL A 15 -13.60 10.08 34.23
N SER A 16 -12.34 10.49 34.44
CA SER A 16 -11.50 11.10 33.40
C SER A 16 -10.72 10.10 32.53
N GLY A 17 -11.00 8.80 32.67
CA GLY A 17 -10.29 7.71 31.97
C GLY A 17 -11.09 6.99 30.88
N CYS A 18 -12.30 7.43 30.56
CA CYS A 18 -13.00 6.96 29.35
C CYS A 18 -12.74 7.95 28.20
N ASP A 19 -12.73 7.43 26.98
CA ASP A 19 -12.95 8.20 25.74
C ASP A 19 -11.76 8.70 24.92
N ALA A 20 -10.61 8.01 24.96
CA ALA A 20 -9.68 8.03 23.81
C ALA A 20 -9.86 6.84 22.84
N ALA A 21 -10.55 5.77 23.25
CA ALA A 21 -10.65 4.50 22.52
C ALA A 21 -11.97 4.29 21.73
N TRP A 22 -12.84 5.31 21.65
CA TRP A 22 -14.20 5.17 21.08
C TRP A 22 -14.34 5.78 19.67
N MET A 23 -13.34 6.50 19.17
CA MET A 23 -13.40 6.97 17.79
C MET A 23 -13.01 5.83 16.85
N PRO A 24 -13.91 5.37 15.98
CA PRO A 24 -13.63 4.26 15.09
C PRO A 24 -12.46 4.66 14.17
N GLU A 25 -11.42 3.84 14.19
CA GLU A 25 -10.32 3.95 13.25
C GLU A 25 -10.90 3.75 11.84
N THR A 26 -10.71 4.76 10.98
CA THR A 26 -11.19 4.67 9.61
C THR A 26 -10.19 3.86 8.82
N VAL A 27 -10.58 2.68 8.34
CA VAL A 27 -9.71 1.83 7.51
C VAL A 27 -10.05 2.05 6.05
N ILE A 28 -9.12 2.65 5.31
CA ILE A 28 -9.23 2.84 3.87
C ILE A 28 -8.50 1.68 3.19
N LYS A 29 -9.23 0.89 2.41
CA LYS A 29 -8.68 -0.21 1.61
C LYS A 29 -9.00 0.01 0.15
N VAL A 30 -8.13 -0.50 -0.70
CA VAL A 30 -8.37 -0.57 -2.14
C VAL A 30 -9.57 -1.47 -2.42
N ASP A 31 -10.40 -1.08 -3.39
CA ASP A 31 -11.49 -1.92 -3.88
C ASP A 31 -10.94 -3.26 -4.41
N PRO A 32 -11.50 -4.41 -4.01
CA PRO A 32 -10.99 -5.71 -4.44
C PRO A 32 -11.03 -5.91 -5.96
N GLY A 33 -11.94 -5.24 -6.67
CA GLY A 33 -12.00 -5.22 -8.13
C GLY A 33 -10.81 -4.49 -8.75
N ALA A 34 -10.41 -3.35 -8.17
CA ALA A 34 -9.23 -2.61 -8.63
C ALA A 34 -7.95 -3.44 -8.44
N LEU A 35 -7.81 -4.08 -7.27
CA LEU A 35 -6.69 -4.97 -6.99
C LEU A 35 -6.66 -6.17 -7.94
N ALA A 36 -7.80 -6.80 -8.20
CA ALA A 36 -7.90 -7.90 -9.17
C ALA A 36 -7.50 -7.46 -10.58
N GLU A 37 -7.87 -6.25 -10.99
CA GLU A 37 -7.50 -5.70 -12.30
C GLU A 37 -5.99 -5.46 -12.41
N VAL A 38 -5.37 -4.85 -11.40
CA VAL A 38 -3.91 -4.66 -11.35
C VAL A 38 -3.16 -5.99 -11.36
N ARG A 39 -3.64 -6.99 -10.60
CA ARG A 39 -3.08 -8.35 -10.64
C ARG A 39 -3.15 -9.00 -12.02
N SER A 40 -4.11 -8.60 -12.87
CA SER A 40 -4.25 -9.14 -14.22
C SER A 40 -3.26 -8.56 -15.24
N ALA A 41 -2.55 -7.46 -14.88
CA ALA A 41 -1.59 -6.82 -15.77
C ALA A 41 -0.33 -7.67 -16.03
N GLY A 42 0.01 -8.60 -15.12
CA GLY A 42 1.18 -9.46 -15.24
C GLY A 42 1.15 -10.67 -14.29
N HIS A 43 2.28 -11.36 -14.13
CA HIS A 43 2.37 -12.49 -13.21
C HIS A 43 2.82 -12.02 -11.82
N VAL A 44 1.92 -12.07 -10.84
CA VAL A 44 2.24 -11.68 -9.46
C VAL A 44 3.15 -12.74 -8.82
N VAL A 45 4.40 -12.36 -8.56
CA VAL A 45 5.40 -13.23 -7.91
C VAL A 45 5.16 -13.27 -6.40
N THR A 46 4.88 -12.11 -5.82
CA THR A 46 4.57 -11.98 -4.40
C THR A 46 3.71 -10.75 -4.17
N GLN A 47 2.99 -10.77 -3.05
CA GLN A 47 2.14 -9.69 -2.59
C GLN A 47 2.34 -9.54 -1.09
N THR A 48 2.36 -8.29 -0.66
CA THR A 48 2.39 -7.86 0.74
C THR A 48 1.56 -6.60 0.87
N PHE A 49 1.43 -6.06 2.07
CA PHE A 49 0.77 -4.78 2.31
C PHE A 49 1.51 -4.00 3.40
N THR A 50 1.29 -2.70 3.42
CA THR A 50 1.66 -1.83 4.53
C THR A 50 0.42 -1.06 4.97
N ASP A 51 0.32 -0.77 6.25
CA ASP A 51 -0.84 -0.14 6.88
C ASP A 51 -0.44 1.11 7.66
N PRO A 52 0.15 2.13 6.99
CA PRO A 52 0.52 3.37 7.65
C PRO A 52 -0.68 4.01 8.34
N ILE A 53 -0.45 4.39 9.60
CA ILE A 53 -1.42 5.09 10.44
C ILE A 53 -1.19 6.59 10.30
N TYR A 54 -2.16 7.29 9.72
CA TYR A 54 -2.18 8.74 9.64
C TYR A 54 -3.32 9.28 10.49
N GLU A 55 -2.96 9.96 11.58
CA GLU A 55 -3.87 10.47 12.61
C GLU A 55 -4.76 9.37 13.23
N ARG A 56 -5.90 9.08 12.59
CA ARG A 56 -6.90 8.07 12.99
C ARG A 56 -7.40 7.26 11.80
N THR A 57 -6.64 7.29 10.71
CA THR A 57 -6.94 6.59 9.47
C THR A 57 -5.84 5.59 9.19
N VAL A 58 -6.22 4.32 9.04
CA VAL A 58 -5.33 3.26 8.54
C VAL A 58 -5.52 3.20 7.05
N GLN A 59 -4.49 3.53 6.29
CA GLN A 59 -4.51 3.36 4.85
C GLN A 59 -3.79 2.07 4.50
N VAL A 60 -4.53 1.08 3.99
CA VAL A 60 -3.91 -0.16 3.51
C VAL A 60 -3.41 0.06 2.09
N VAL A 61 -2.09 -0.02 1.93
CA VAL A 61 -1.41 0.02 0.63
C VAL A 61 -1.04 -1.40 0.25
N GLU A 62 -1.64 -1.88 -0.84
CA GLU A 62 -1.33 -3.18 -1.42
C GLU A 62 -0.05 -3.06 -2.24
N ILE A 63 0.89 -3.99 -2.05
CA ILE A 63 2.17 -3.99 -2.74
C ILE A 63 2.33 -5.33 -3.46
N LEU A 64 2.52 -5.26 -4.77
CA LEU A 64 2.72 -6.41 -5.63
C LEU A 64 4.10 -6.33 -6.26
N VAL A 65 4.79 -7.47 -6.34
CA VAL A 65 5.95 -7.62 -7.22
C VAL A 65 5.49 -8.43 -8.43
N VAL A 66 5.54 -7.80 -9.59
CA VAL A 66 4.96 -8.34 -10.82
C VAL A 66 6.05 -8.65 -11.84
N ASP A 67 6.01 -9.85 -12.38
CA ASP A 67 6.80 -10.29 -13.53
C ASP A 67 6.04 -9.97 -14.83
N MET A 68 6.65 -9.08 -15.62
CA MET A 68 6.14 -8.67 -16.93
C MET A 68 6.76 -9.48 -18.08
N ARG A 69 7.66 -10.43 -17.79
CA ARG A 69 8.43 -11.22 -18.76
C ARG A 69 9.27 -10.37 -19.72
N ALA A 70 9.75 -9.23 -19.22
CA ALA A 70 10.64 -8.33 -19.93
C ALA A 70 12.10 -8.78 -19.83
N ALA A 71 12.96 -8.25 -20.71
CA ALA A 71 14.40 -8.47 -20.66
C ALA A 71 15.10 -7.61 -19.59
N ASP A 72 14.55 -6.43 -19.30
CA ASP A 72 15.05 -5.47 -18.30
C ASP A 72 13.92 -4.61 -17.70
N PHE A 73 14.30 -3.72 -16.77
CA PHE A 73 13.35 -2.95 -15.97
C PHE A 73 12.66 -1.86 -16.78
N PRO A 74 13.35 -1.05 -17.60
CA PRO A 74 12.68 -0.10 -18.49
C PRO A 74 11.60 -0.76 -19.36
N GLU A 75 11.91 -1.91 -19.97
CA GLU A 75 10.92 -2.66 -20.75
C GLU A 75 9.78 -3.18 -19.85
N ALA A 76 10.08 -3.70 -18.66
CA ALA A 76 9.06 -4.17 -17.72
C ALA A 76 8.10 -3.04 -17.29
N LEU A 77 8.64 -1.86 -16.99
CA LEU A 77 7.89 -0.67 -16.58
C LEU A 77 6.97 -0.19 -17.71
N ASP A 78 7.50 -0.11 -18.94
CA ASP A 78 6.73 0.27 -20.12
C ASP A 78 5.59 -0.73 -20.38
N LEU A 79 5.85 -2.03 -20.29
CA LEU A 79 4.82 -3.07 -20.43
C LEU A 79 3.75 -2.97 -19.34
N ALA A 80 4.13 -2.77 -18.08
CA ALA A 80 3.19 -2.64 -16.97
C ALA A 80 2.29 -1.41 -17.14
N ARG A 81 2.89 -0.27 -17.50
CA ARG A 81 2.18 0.97 -17.81
C ARG A 81 1.19 0.78 -18.94
N ASP A 82 1.61 0.18 -20.05
CA ASP A 82 0.77 -0.01 -21.23
C ASP A 82 -0.39 -0.98 -20.96
N GLN A 83 -0.16 -2.04 -20.17
CA GLN A 83 -1.23 -2.94 -19.72
C GLN A 83 -2.27 -2.20 -18.89
N LEU A 84 -1.84 -1.41 -17.91
CA LEU A 84 -2.76 -0.63 -17.07
C LEU A 84 -3.50 0.43 -17.88
N LYS A 85 -2.84 1.10 -18.84
CA LYS A 85 -3.52 2.02 -19.77
C LYS A 85 -4.64 1.32 -20.53
N ARG A 86 -4.42 0.10 -21.04
CA ARG A 86 -5.46 -0.70 -21.70
C ARG A 86 -6.62 -1.08 -20.78
N LEU A 87 -6.35 -1.20 -19.48
CA LEU A 87 -7.36 -1.49 -18.45
C LEU A 87 -8.11 -0.22 -17.99
N GLY A 88 -7.76 0.96 -18.50
CA GLY A 88 -8.44 2.21 -18.18
C GLY A 88 -7.78 3.01 -17.05
N TRP A 89 -6.49 2.80 -16.81
CA TRP A 89 -5.69 3.64 -15.91
C TRP A 89 -5.09 4.81 -16.68
N ASN A 90 -5.19 6.01 -16.11
CA ASN A 90 -4.63 7.22 -16.67
C ASN A 90 -3.32 7.55 -15.98
N GLU A 91 -2.33 8.01 -16.75
CA GLU A 91 -1.06 8.45 -16.19
C GLU A 91 -1.22 9.83 -15.54
N VAL A 92 -0.77 9.95 -14.29
CA VAL A 92 -0.81 11.20 -13.50
C VAL A 92 0.56 11.88 -13.50
N SER A 93 1.61 11.08 -13.34
CA SER A 93 3.00 11.53 -13.45
C SER A 93 3.88 10.40 -13.96
N SER A 94 4.95 10.76 -14.66
CA SER A 94 5.96 9.81 -15.16
C SER A 94 7.34 10.42 -15.00
N GLY A 95 8.25 9.63 -14.43
CA GLY A 95 9.69 9.87 -14.41
C GLY A 95 10.42 8.68 -15.03
N ASP A 96 11.76 8.73 -15.03
CA ASP A 96 12.59 7.72 -15.72
C ASP A 96 12.44 6.30 -15.14
N VAL A 97 12.13 6.20 -13.85
CA VAL A 97 12.08 4.91 -13.13
C VAL A 97 10.76 4.69 -12.39
N VAL A 98 9.86 5.67 -12.39
CA VAL A 98 8.60 5.61 -11.63
C VAL A 98 7.48 6.19 -12.48
N VAL A 99 6.35 5.49 -12.49
CA VAL A 99 5.11 5.95 -13.14
C VAL A 99 3.99 5.91 -12.13
N GLN A 100 3.25 7.01 -12.00
CA GLN A 100 2.03 7.07 -11.20
C GLN A 100 0.81 7.10 -12.12
N MET A 101 -0.17 6.28 -11.80
CA MET A 101 -1.42 6.19 -12.55
C MET A 101 -2.63 6.24 -11.62
N GLU A 102 -3.77 6.67 -12.13
CA GLU A 102 -5.06 6.68 -11.45
C GLU A 102 -6.08 5.86 -12.22
N SER A 103 -7.01 5.23 -11.52
CA SER A 103 -8.08 4.49 -12.19
C SER A 103 -9.17 5.43 -12.69
N SER A 104 -9.61 5.26 -13.94
CA SER A 104 -10.84 5.90 -14.43
C SER A 104 -12.13 5.28 -13.87
N ARG A 105 -12.07 4.05 -13.35
CA ARG A 105 -13.23 3.30 -12.85
C ARG A 105 -13.39 3.43 -11.34
N TRP A 106 -12.31 3.32 -10.58
CA TRP A 106 -12.33 3.41 -9.11
C TRP A 106 -11.80 4.77 -8.66
N LYS A 107 -12.73 5.67 -8.32
CA LYS A 107 -12.42 7.05 -7.91
C LYS A 107 -11.46 7.07 -6.71
N GLY A 108 -10.47 7.96 -6.76
CA GLY A 108 -9.45 8.09 -5.70
C GLY A 108 -8.48 6.91 -5.59
N THR A 109 -8.53 5.94 -6.50
CA THR A 109 -7.59 4.81 -6.52
C THR A 109 -6.41 5.10 -7.44
N THR A 110 -5.20 5.01 -6.89
CA THR A 110 -3.96 5.27 -7.60
C THR A 110 -2.99 4.12 -7.46
N THR A 111 -2.15 3.94 -8.46
CA THR A 111 -1.04 3.00 -8.43
C THR A 111 0.26 3.68 -8.77
N ARG A 112 1.35 3.21 -8.18
CA ARG A 112 2.71 3.59 -8.52
C ARG A 112 3.48 2.36 -8.97
N LEU A 113 4.08 2.46 -10.14
CA LEU A 113 4.98 1.48 -10.74
C LEU A 113 6.41 1.94 -10.48
N GLY A 114 7.29 1.05 -10.04
CA GLY A 114 8.67 1.39 -9.74
C GLY A 114 9.58 0.17 -9.59
N PRO A 115 10.86 0.39 -9.27
CA PRO A 115 11.82 -0.67 -9.03
C PRO A 115 11.51 -1.44 -7.74
N VAL A 116 11.90 -2.72 -7.66
CA VAL A 116 11.68 -3.54 -6.45
C VAL A 116 12.52 -3.06 -5.27
N GLU A 117 13.62 -2.37 -5.55
CA GLU A 117 14.48 -1.69 -4.58
C GLU A 117 13.71 -0.66 -3.72
N ASP A 118 12.61 -0.10 -4.24
CA ASP A 118 11.78 0.83 -3.48
C ASP A 118 10.95 0.14 -2.38
N LEU A 119 10.91 -1.20 -2.33
CA LEU A 119 10.09 -1.94 -1.36
C LEU A 119 10.39 -1.55 0.10
N GLU A 120 11.66 -1.39 0.45
CA GLU A 120 12.07 -1.00 1.80
C GLU A 120 11.51 0.37 2.20
N SER A 121 11.35 1.29 1.22
CA SER A 121 10.79 2.62 1.46
C SER A 121 9.31 2.59 1.86
N PHE A 122 8.59 1.50 1.52
CA PHE A 122 7.21 1.27 1.96
C PHE A 122 7.11 0.62 3.36
N GLY A 123 8.24 0.27 3.97
CA GLY A 123 8.27 -0.50 5.22
C GLY A 123 7.73 -1.92 5.08
N ALA A 124 7.57 -2.40 3.84
CA ALA A 124 7.00 -3.69 3.55
C ALA A 124 8.09 -4.77 3.50
N GLN A 125 7.74 -5.96 3.97
CA GLN A 125 8.62 -7.13 3.89
C GLN A 125 8.00 -8.15 2.95
N LEU A 126 8.83 -8.75 2.11
CA LEU A 126 8.40 -9.88 1.30
C LEU A 126 8.26 -11.13 2.16
N GLU A 127 7.34 -11.99 1.74
CA GLU A 127 7.27 -13.35 2.25
C GLU A 127 8.65 -14.03 2.16
N PRO A 128 9.12 -14.72 3.22
CA PRO A 128 10.48 -15.27 3.25
C PRO A 128 10.82 -16.17 2.06
N THR A 129 9.84 -16.90 1.53
CA THR A 129 10.00 -17.76 0.35
C THR A 129 10.23 -16.93 -0.91
N ALA A 130 9.47 -15.84 -1.09
CA ALA A 130 9.65 -14.92 -2.21
C ALA A 130 11.00 -14.18 -2.09
N ALA A 131 11.34 -13.68 -0.91
CA ALA A 131 12.63 -13.06 -0.63
C ALA A 131 13.80 -14.00 -1.01
N LYS A 132 13.74 -15.27 -0.60
CA LYS A 132 14.74 -16.28 -0.95
C LYS A 132 14.81 -16.55 -2.45
N ALA A 133 13.65 -16.70 -3.11
CA ALA A 133 13.59 -16.94 -4.56
C ALA A 133 14.18 -15.76 -5.35
N LEU A 134 13.91 -14.55 -4.89
CA LEU A 134 14.43 -13.30 -5.46
C LEU A 134 15.94 -13.13 -5.19
N GLN A 135 16.43 -13.50 -4.00
CA GLN A 135 17.86 -13.46 -3.66
C GLN A 135 18.68 -14.49 -4.45
N ALA A 136 18.08 -15.63 -4.82
CA ALA A 136 18.74 -16.68 -5.57
C ALA A 136 19.09 -16.26 -7.01
N ASP A 137 18.39 -15.26 -7.56
CA ASP A 137 18.65 -14.73 -8.90
C ASP A 137 18.50 -13.20 -8.93
N PRO A 138 19.54 -12.46 -8.51
CA PRO A 138 19.51 -11.01 -8.45
C PRO A 138 19.25 -10.35 -9.81
N LYS A 139 19.58 -11.02 -10.92
CA LYS A 139 19.32 -10.47 -12.26
C LYS A 139 17.83 -10.36 -12.55
N LYS A 140 16.99 -11.16 -11.90
CA LYS A 140 15.54 -11.08 -12.03
C LYS A 140 14.93 -9.87 -11.31
N TRP A 141 15.62 -9.27 -10.33
CA TRP A 141 15.15 -8.02 -9.72
C TRP A 141 15.00 -6.91 -10.75
N ALA A 142 15.99 -6.84 -11.66
CA ALA A 142 16.00 -5.89 -12.75
C ALA A 142 14.95 -6.18 -13.84
N THR A 143 14.07 -7.19 -13.68
CA THR A 143 12.98 -7.47 -14.63
C THR A 143 11.59 -7.37 -13.99
N TYR A 144 11.52 -7.14 -12.67
CA TYR A 144 10.28 -7.06 -11.94
C TYR A 144 9.86 -5.61 -11.72
N VAL A 145 8.55 -5.39 -11.69
CA VAL A 145 7.95 -4.09 -11.35
C VAL A 145 7.30 -4.21 -9.99
N LEU A 146 7.69 -3.30 -9.09
CA LEU A 146 6.94 -3.06 -7.87
C LEU A 146 5.73 -2.20 -8.20
N VAL A 147 4.56 -2.68 -7.82
CA VAL A 147 3.29 -2.01 -7.99
C VAL A 147 2.72 -1.76 -6.62
N SER A 148 2.66 -0.50 -6.18
CA SER A 148 1.91 -0.13 -5.00
C SER A 148 0.56 0.45 -5.40
N LEU A 149 -0.48 0.10 -4.66
CA LEU A 149 -1.87 0.42 -4.97
C LEU A 149 -2.54 0.92 -3.70
N SER A 150 -3.13 2.11 -3.78
CA SER A 150 -3.78 2.76 -2.64
C SER A 150 -5.05 3.47 -3.09
N SER A 151 -5.96 3.65 -2.12
CA SER A 151 -7.15 4.48 -2.30
C SER A 151 -7.12 5.61 -1.28
N VAL A 152 -7.67 6.77 -1.66
CA VAL A 152 -8.02 7.85 -0.74
C VAL A 152 -9.53 7.97 -0.65
N ASN A 153 -10.05 8.37 0.52
CA ASN A 153 -11.43 8.81 0.62
C ASN A 153 -11.50 10.23 0.07
N GLU A 154 -12.26 10.43 -1.01
CA GLU A 154 -12.67 11.75 -1.49
C GLU A 154 -14.01 12.19 -0.90
#